data_AF-A0A349BAF0-F1
#
_entry.id   AF-A0A349BAF0-F1
#
_cell.length_a   1.000
_cell.length_b   1.000
_cell.length_c   1.000
_cell.angle_alpha   90.00
_cell.angle_beta   90.00
_cell.angle_gamma   90.00
#
_symmetry.space_group_name_H-M   'P 1'
#
loop_
_entity.id
_entity.type
_entity.pdbx_description
1 polymer ?
#
loop_
_entity_poly.entity_id
_entity_poly.type
_entity_poly.pdbx_seq_one_letter_code
_entity_poly.pdbx_strand_id
1 'polypeptide(L)' 'HSLVPLMKLRLATPSVLVDVGRVDDLKYIRDEGDHVAIGALTRHRDVEISDVLRRDVPILAH' A
#
# COMPACT_ATOMS: atom_id res chain seq x y z
N HIS A 1 -5.21 -7.52 -2.46
CA HIS A 1 -5.35 -8.77 -3.25
C HIS A 1 -4.47 -8.68 -4.49
N SER A 2 -3.84 -9.78 -4.92
CA SER A 2 -2.47 -9.71 -5.48
C SER A 2 -2.26 -10.46 -6.81
N LEU A 3 -1.12 -10.20 -7.45
CA LEU A 3 -0.63 -10.83 -8.69
C LEU A 3 -0.27 -12.32 -8.53
N VAL A 4 0.29 -12.73 -7.38
CA VAL A 4 0.76 -14.11 -7.16
C VAL A 4 -0.36 -15.16 -7.30
N PRO A 5 -1.56 -15.00 -6.69
CA PRO A 5 -2.69 -15.89 -6.95
C PRO A 5 -3.07 -15.98 -8.43
N LEU A 6 -3.07 -14.85 -9.16
CA LEU A 6 -3.40 -14.82 -10.59
C LEU A 6 -2.39 -15.62 -11.42
N MET A 7 -1.10 -15.54 -11.08
CA MET A 7 -0.06 -16.34 -11.73
C MET A 7 -0.20 -17.84 -11.42
N LYS A 8 -0.49 -18.22 -10.17
CA LYS A 8 -0.70 -19.64 -9.79
C LYS A 8 -1.87 -20.28 -10.54
N LEU A 9 -2.94 -19.52 -10.76
CA LEU A 9 -4.11 -19.94 -11.53
C LEU A 9 -3.94 -19.75 -13.06
N ARG A 10 -2.78 -19.26 -13.52
CA ARG A 10 -2.48 -18.94 -14.92
C ARG A 10 -3.46 -17.94 -15.55
N LEU A 11 -4.07 -17.08 -14.74
CA LEU A 11 -4.91 -15.96 -15.19
C LEU A 11 -4.07 -14.75 -15.62
N ALA A 12 -2.81 -14.69 -15.17
CA ALA A 12 -1.82 -13.72 -15.62
C ALA A 12 -0.48 -14.43 -15.89
N THR A 13 0.11 -14.17 -17.06
CA THR A 13 1.38 -14.77 -17.49
C THR A 13 2.35 -13.70 -18.01
N PRO A 14 2.82 -12.78 -17.15
CA PRO A 14 3.78 -11.77 -17.57
C PRO A 14 5.11 -12.42 -18.00
N SER A 15 5.76 -11.88 -19.03
CA SER A 15 7.10 -12.32 -19.46
C SER A 15 8.20 -11.83 -18.53
N VAL A 16 7.95 -10.75 -17.80
CA VAL A 16 8.88 -10.12 -16.86
C VAL A 16 8.11 -9.65 -15.61
N LEU A 17 8.70 -9.83 -14.44
CA LEU A 17 8.19 -9.33 -13.17
C LEU A 17 9.22 -8.39 -12.53
N VAL A 18 8.78 -7.19 -12.17
CA VAL A 18 9.60 -6.22 -11.44
C VAL A 18 9.11 -6.15 -10.00
N ASP A 19 9.96 -6.55 -9.06
CA ASP A 19 9.69 -6.41 -7.63
C ASP A 19 10.08 -5.02 -7.14
N VAL A 20 9.09 -4.29 -6.63
CA VAL A 20 9.24 -2.93 -6.08
C VAL A 20 9.38 -2.91 -4.55
N GLY A 21 9.35 -4.07 -3.87
CA GLY A 21 9.31 -4.15 -2.40
C GLY A 21 10.50 -3.53 -1.66
N ARG A 22 11.58 -3.19 -2.38
CA ARG A 22 12.80 -2.55 -1.87
C ARG A 22 12.81 -1.01 -1.98
N VAL A 23 11.77 -0.41 -2.54
CA VAL A 23 11.66 1.06 -2.65
C VAL A 23 11.10 1.62 -1.33
N ASP A 24 11.96 1.83 -0.34
CA ASP A 24 11.55 2.24 1.00
C ASP A 24 10.88 3.62 1.04
N ASP A 25 11.23 4.50 0.12
CA ASP A 25 10.63 5.84 -0.02
C ASP A 25 9.14 5.82 -0.34
N LEU A 26 8.57 4.66 -0.71
CA LEU A 26 7.13 4.46 -0.93
C LEU A 26 6.41 3.84 0.28
N LYS A 27 7.07 3.70 1.43
CA LYS A 27 6.50 3.14 2.67
C LYS A 27 6.27 4.26 3.69
N TYR A 28 5.19 5.03 3.51
CA TYR A 28 4.88 6.14 4.41
C TYR A 28 3.40 6.48 4.48
N ILE A 29 3.05 7.18 5.56
CA ILE A 29 1.79 7.89 5.74
C ILE A 29 2.18 9.27 6.30
N ARG A 30 1.83 10.35 5.60
CA ARG A 30 2.23 11.72 5.95
C ARG A 30 1.05 12.66 5.84
N ASP A 31 0.96 13.57 6.78
CA ASP A 31 0.07 14.73 6.72
C ASP A 31 0.79 15.84 5.93
N GLU A 32 0.25 16.20 4.77
CA GLU A 32 0.78 17.27 3.89
C GLU A 32 -0.08 18.54 4.01
N GLY A 33 -0.94 18.64 5.04
CA GLY A 33 -1.77 19.81 5.33
C GLY A 33 -3.14 19.78 4.66
N ASP A 34 -3.19 19.80 3.33
CA ASP A 34 -4.45 19.75 2.57
C ASP A 34 -4.88 18.31 2.20
N HIS A 35 -3.98 17.35 2.36
CA HIS A 35 -4.24 15.93 2.16
C HIS A 35 -3.30 15.06 3.01
N VAL A 36 -3.68 13.79 3.17
CA VAL A 36 -2.79 12.75 3.69
C VAL A 36 -2.17 11.98 2.52
N ALA A 37 -0.86 12.03 2.40
CA ALA A 37 -0.12 11.27 1.39
C ALA A 37 0.21 9.86 1.90
N ILE A 38 -0.16 8.84 1.12
CA ILE A 38 0.09 7.43 1.44
C ILE A 38 0.95 6.83 0.32
N GLY A 39 2.12 6.31 0.69
CA GLY A 39 3.01 5.64 -0.25
C GLY A 39 2.43 4.32 -0.76
N ALA A 40 2.71 3.98 -2.02
CA ALA A 40 2.15 2.81 -2.69
C ALA A 40 2.55 1.46 -2.05
N LEU A 41 3.60 1.42 -1.24
CA LEU A 41 4.07 0.22 -0.54
C LEU A 41 3.70 0.19 0.95
N THR A 42 2.88 1.14 1.40
CA THR A 42 2.28 1.12 2.75
C THR A 42 1.37 -0.10 2.89
N ARG A 43 1.59 -0.91 3.93
CA ARG A 43 0.82 -2.13 4.14
C ARG A 43 -0.52 -1.81 4.77
N HIS A 44 -1.54 -2.64 4.52
CA HIS A 44 -2.84 -2.51 5.18
C HIS A 44 -2.74 -2.46 6.72
N ARG A 45 -1.80 -3.22 7.31
CA ARG A 45 -1.54 -3.16 8.76
C ARG A 45 -1.03 -1.79 9.20
N ASP A 46 -0.15 -1.17 8.43
CA ASP A 46 0.39 0.15 8.75
C ASP A 46 -0.70 1.22 8.64
N VAL A 47 -1.63 1.06 7.68
CA VAL A 47 -2.84 1.88 7.53
C VAL A 47 -3.77 1.74 8.74
N GLU A 48 -4.10 0.50 9.13
CA GLU A 48 -4.97 0.17 10.27
C GLU A 48 -4.47 0.80 11.59
N ILE A 49 -3.15 0.83 11.79
CA ILE A 49 -2.56 1.31 13.04
C ILE A 49 -2.10 2.78 13.04
N SER A 50 -2.28 3.49 11.92
CA SER A 50 -1.76 4.85 11.75
C SER A 50 -2.53 5.88 12.57
N ASP A 51 -1.82 6.61 13.43
CA ASP A 51 -2.41 7.70 14.21
C ASP A 51 -2.85 8.88 13.34
N VAL A 52 -2.13 9.15 12.25
CA VAL A 52 -2.52 10.18 11.25
C VAL A 52 -3.87 9.82 10.62
N LEU A 53 -4.03 8.56 10.19
CA LEU A 53 -5.30 8.13 9.56
C LEU A 53 -6.43 8.05 10.56
N ARG A 54 -6.19 7.60 11.79
CA ARG A 54 -7.22 7.62 12.84
C ARG A 54 -7.74 9.04 13.13
N ARG A 55 -6.85 10.03 13.09
CA ARG A 55 -7.19 11.44 13.36
C ARG A 55 -7.89 12.10 12.19
N ASP A 56 -7.34 11.96 10.98
CA ASP A 56 -7.73 12.80 9.83
C ASP A 56 -8.61 12.06 8.81
N VAL A 57 -8.48 10.73 8.70
CA VAL A 57 -9.19 9.91 7.70
C VAL A 57 -9.65 8.55 8.29
N PRO A 58 -10.49 8.56 9.35
CA PRO A 58 -10.73 7.38 10.19
C PRO A 58 -11.34 6.19 9.45
N ILE A 59 -12.06 6.42 8.35
CA ILE A 59 -12.64 5.36 7.50
C ILE A 59 -11.57 4.41 6.92
N LEU A 60 -10.32 4.86 6.80
CA LEU A 60 -9.21 4.02 6.34
C LEU A 60 -8.54 3.24 7.46
N ALA A 61 -8.68 3.65 8.74
CA ALA A 61 -8.01 3.05 9.89
C ALA A 61 -8.85 1.93 10.54
N HIS A 62 -9.36 1.01 9.72
CA HIS A 62 -10.17 -0.14 10.12
C HIS A 62 -9.54 -1.47 9.71
#